data_AF-A0A0R2YFN5-F1
#
_entry.id   AF-A0A0R2YFN5-F1
#
_cell.length_a   1.000
_cell.length_b   1.000
_cell.length_c   1.000
_cell.angle_alpha   90.00
_cell.angle_beta   90.00
_cell.angle_gamma   90.00
#
_symmetry.space_group_name_H-M   'P 1'
#
loop_
_entity.id
_entity.type
_entity.pdbx_description
1 polymer ?
#
loop_
_entity_poly.entity_id
_entity_poly.type
_entity_poly.pdbx_seq_one_letter_code
_entity_poly.pdbx_strand_id
1 'polypeptide(L)'
;MVPVMFAGLLGGSALAYSGGFSAWALIAGVALLALCTGLGCLAHRRYQAHCKHLCQQLDHPAIAATVVAVDNGLADVCVHVLPIWTRQIEAAREISETSILKLSERFSTLSSDISHSVSSQGAQDASKQLVDLLEVGQRDLNSIVVALRAALSNKENELKEVLQLSGFTEQLQQMAKFVGDIASQTNLLALNAAIEAARAGEAGRGFAVVADEVRKLSSMSGETGRKISETVNTVNAAIARTVQMSRHHAEQDTLTLADSERVVSQVIEHFRGTAQSIVGNSHDLQQQNANVAGEIAQVLVALQFQDRVSQMLTLITGDLGKLQQQLGERQEASLSGGALMPMRGDQWLQALATGYTMPEQHAIHGGKVHAKVQASEITFF
;
A
#
# COMPACT_ATOMS: atom_id res chain seq x y z
N MET A 1 6.89 -71.65 -79.33
CA MET A 1 6.75 -72.63 -80.43
C MET A 1 7.92 -73.61 -80.53
N VAL A 2 9.14 -73.26 -80.11
CA VAL A 2 10.34 -74.11 -80.20
C VAL A 2 10.25 -75.49 -79.50
N PRO A 3 9.65 -75.65 -78.29
CA PRO A 3 9.67 -76.95 -77.61
C PRO A 3 8.68 -78.00 -78.16
N VAL A 4 7.54 -77.59 -78.73
CA VAL A 4 6.52 -78.53 -79.25
C VAL A 4 6.94 -79.13 -80.60
N MET A 5 7.64 -78.35 -81.43
CA MET A 5 8.25 -78.83 -82.68
C MET A 5 9.30 -79.92 -82.42
N PHE A 6 10.13 -79.73 -81.38
CA PHE A 6 11.18 -80.69 -81.00
C PHE A 6 10.61 -82.03 -80.52
N ALA A 7 9.53 -81.99 -79.73
CA ALA A 7 8.86 -83.22 -79.26
C ALA A 7 8.21 -84.01 -80.40
N GLY A 8 7.61 -83.32 -81.39
CA GLY A 8 7.03 -83.96 -82.59
C GLY A 8 8.09 -84.61 -83.49
N LEU A 9 9.23 -83.94 -83.68
CA LEU A 9 10.37 -84.50 -84.42
C LEU A 9 10.94 -85.76 -83.75
N LEU A 10 11.14 -85.73 -82.43
CA LEU A 10 11.65 -86.88 -81.67
C LEU A 10 10.66 -88.05 -81.66
N GLY A 11 9.36 -87.79 -81.51
CA GLY A 11 8.31 -88.82 -81.54
C GLY A 11 8.15 -89.47 -82.92
N GLY A 12 8.18 -88.68 -84.00
CA GLY A 12 8.15 -89.20 -85.37
C GLY A 12 9.38 -90.05 -85.70
N SER A 13 10.56 -89.63 -85.23
CA SER A 13 11.82 -90.37 -85.40
C SER A 13 11.81 -91.71 -84.66
N ALA A 14 11.25 -91.75 -83.45
CA ALA A 14 11.15 -92.97 -82.64
C ALA A 14 10.17 -94.00 -83.26
N LEU A 15 9.06 -93.55 -83.84
CA LEU A 15 8.11 -94.41 -84.55
C LEU A 15 8.68 -94.98 -85.85
N ALA A 16 9.50 -94.20 -86.58
CA ALA A 16 10.19 -94.70 -87.77
C ALA A 16 11.23 -95.78 -87.42
N TYR A 17 11.90 -95.65 -86.27
CA TYR A 17 12.92 -96.59 -85.82
C TYR A 17 12.34 -97.92 -85.29
N SER A 18 11.17 -97.90 -84.62
CA SER A 18 10.57 -99.12 -84.05
C SER A 18 9.77 -99.95 -85.07
N GLY A 19 9.29 -99.35 -86.16
CA GLY A 19 8.46 -100.00 -87.19
C GLY A 19 9.21 -100.60 -88.39
N GLY A 20 10.54 -100.72 -88.32
CA GLY A 20 11.37 -101.35 -89.35
C GLY A 20 11.33 -100.66 -90.72
N PHE A 21 11.20 -99.32 -90.78
CA PHE A 21 11.13 -98.53 -92.02
C PHE A 21 10.09 -99.03 -93.05
N SER A 22 8.98 -99.59 -92.58
CA SER A 22 7.83 -99.87 -93.45
C SER A 22 7.20 -98.56 -93.95
N ALA A 23 6.70 -98.54 -95.19
CA ALA A 23 6.09 -97.34 -95.79
C ALA A 23 4.95 -96.75 -94.94
N TRP A 24 4.22 -97.61 -94.21
CA TRP A 24 3.17 -97.21 -93.27
C TRP A 24 3.70 -96.47 -92.03
N ALA A 25 4.88 -96.82 -91.52
CA ALA A 25 5.49 -96.15 -90.37
C ALA A 25 5.94 -94.72 -90.70
N LEU A 26 6.47 -94.50 -91.92
CA LEU A 26 6.82 -93.16 -92.41
C LEU A 26 5.60 -92.26 -92.57
N ILE A 27 4.50 -92.79 -93.13
CA ILE A 27 3.23 -92.05 -93.25
C ILE A 27 2.67 -91.71 -91.87
N ALA A 28 2.72 -92.65 -90.92
CA ALA A 28 2.29 -92.42 -89.54
C ALA A 28 3.14 -91.35 -88.85
N GLY A 29 4.46 -91.35 -89.04
CA GLY A 29 5.38 -90.35 -88.48
C GLY A 29 5.10 -88.94 -89.02
N VAL A 30 4.91 -88.79 -90.32
CA VAL A 30 4.57 -87.50 -90.95
C VAL A 30 3.20 -87.00 -90.49
N ALA A 31 2.21 -87.88 -90.40
CA ALA A 31 0.88 -87.54 -89.89
C ALA A 31 0.93 -87.04 -88.44
N LEU A 32 1.76 -87.66 -87.60
CA LEU A 32 1.91 -87.29 -86.19
C LEU A 32 2.62 -85.93 -86.04
N LEU A 33 3.61 -85.64 -86.88
CA LEU A 33 4.27 -84.33 -86.95
C LEU A 33 3.30 -83.22 -87.40
N ALA A 34 2.48 -83.50 -88.43
CA ALA A 34 1.43 -82.58 -88.89
C ALA A 34 0.36 -82.33 -87.80
N LEU A 35 -0.01 -83.36 -87.05
CA LEU A 35 -0.95 -83.25 -85.93
C LEU A 35 -0.37 -82.42 -84.78
N CYS A 36 0.88 -82.67 -84.38
CA CYS A 36 1.55 -81.92 -83.31
C CYS A 36 1.74 -80.44 -83.67
N THR A 37 2.11 -80.14 -84.92
CA THR A 37 2.25 -78.76 -85.39
C THR A 37 0.90 -78.05 -85.46
N GLY A 38 -0.15 -78.73 -85.95
CA GLY A 38 -1.52 -78.21 -85.96
C GLY A 38 -2.07 -77.89 -84.58
N LEU A 39 -1.92 -78.81 -83.62
CA LEU A 39 -2.33 -78.62 -82.23
C LEU A 39 -1.54 -77.49 -81.55
N GLY A 40 -0.23 -77.38 -81.81
CA GLY A 40 0.60 -76.29 -81.32
C GLY A 40 0.15 -74.91 -81.84
N CYS A 41 -0.26 -74.83 -83.10
CA CYS A 41 -0.77 -73.61 -83.72
C CYS A 41 -2.11 -73.18 -83.11
N LEU A 42 -3.02 -74.13 -82.87
CA LEU A 42 -4.32 -73.88 -82.23
C LEU A 42 -4.16 -73.44 -80.77
N ALA A 43 -3.27 -74.07 -80.01
CA ALA A 43 -2.97 -73.68 -78.63
C ALA A 43 -2.37 -72.26 -78.57
N HIS A 44 -1.48 -71.91 -79.50
CA HIS A 44 -0.89 -70.58 -79.57
C HIS A 44 -1.92 -69.49 -79.91
N ARG A 45 -2.83 -69.77 -80.86
CA ARG A 45 -3.95 -68.87 -81.18
C ARG A 45 -4.89 -68.67 -80.00
N ARG A 46 -5.24 -69.74 -79.27
CA ARG A 46 -6.06 -69.64 -78.05
C ARG A 46 -5.38 -68.84 -76.95
N TYR A 47 -4.07 -69.04 -76.75
CA TYR A 47 -3.29 -68.30 -75.77
C TYR A 47 -3.23 -66.80 -76.11
N GLN A 48 -2.98 -66.44 -77.37
CA GLN A 48 -3.01 -65.05 -77.81
C GLN A 48 -4.40 -64.40 -77.67
N ALA A 49 -5.47 -65.14 -77.97
CA ALA A 49 -6.84 -64.66 -77.76
C ALA A 49 -7.13 -64.43 -76.26
N HIS A 50 -6.67 -65.33 -75.39
CA HIS A 50 -6.82 -65.21 -73.94
C HIS A 50 -6.03 -64.03 -73.38
N CYS A 51 -4.78 -63.82 -73.82
CA CYS A 51 -3.99 -62.64 -73.45
C CYS A 51 -4.61 -61.33 -73.94
N LYS A 52 -5.18 -61.30 -75.16
CA LYS A 52 -5.94 -60.12 -75.64
C LYS A 52 -7.19 -59.85 -74.80
N HIS A 53 -7.91 -60.90 -74.41
CA HIS A 53 -9.09 -60.76 -73.55
C HIS A 53 -8.72 -60.28 -72.14
N LEU A 54 -7.57 -60.73 -71.59
CA LEU A 54 -7.03 -60.23 -70.32
C LEU A 54 -6.58 -58.77 -70.42
N CYS A 55 -5.91 -58.38 -71.51
CA CYS A 55 -5.52 -56.98 -71.74
C CYS A 55 -6.75 -56.08 -71.94
N GLN A 56 -7.79 -56.54 -72.64
CA GLN A 56 -9.05 -55.81 -72.77
C GLN A 56 -9.84 -55.70 -71.46
N GLN A 57 -9.73 -56.69 -70.57
CA GLN A 57 -10.29 -56.59 -69.21
C GLN A 57 -9.51 -55.63 -68.31
N LEU A 58 -8.20 -55.48 -68.53
CA LEU A 58 -7.37 -54.47 -67.85
C LEU A 58 -7.57 -53.04 -68.43
N ASP A 59 -7.93 -52.92 -69.71
CA ASP A 59 -8.28 -51.65 -70.39
C ASP A 59 -9.76 -51.24 -70.20
N HIS A 60 -10.56 -52.01 -69.46
CA HIS A 60 -11.87 -51.55 -69.00
C HIS A 60 -11.72 -50.86 -67.64
N PRO A 61 -11.99 -49.55 -67.52
CA PRO A 61 -11.97 -48.84 -66.26
C PRO A 61 -13.22 -49.23 -65.46
N ALA A 62 -13.17 -50.39 -64.81
CA ALA A 62 -14.23 -50.88 -63.95
C ALA A 62 -13.71 -51.19 -62.54
N ILE A 63 -13.07 -50.17 -61.94
CA ILE A 63 -13.44 -49.79 -60.59
C ILE A 63 -13.77 -48.31 -60.73
N ALA A 64 -15.08 -48.01 -60.75
CA ALA A 64 -15.54 -46.72 -60.28
C ALA A 64 -14.98 -46.59 -58.86
N ALA A 65 -13.81 -45.97 -58.75
CA ALA A 65 -13.46 -45.31 -57.52
C ALA A 65 -14.66 -44.41 -57.26
N THR A 66 -15.46 -44.75 -56.25
CA THR A 66 -16.00 -43.72 -55.40
C THR A 66 -14.79 -42.90 -55.00
N VAL A 67 -14.44 -41.93 -55.85
CA VAL A 67 -13.66 -40.78 -55.47
C VAL A 67 -14.54 -40.18 -54.39
N VAL A 68 -14.31 -40.61 -53.16
CA VAL A 68 -14.59 -39.77 -52.00
C VAL A 68 -13.89 -38.49 -52.38
N ALA A 69 -14.66 -37.50 -52.81
CA ALA A 69 -14.14 -36.20 -53.16
C ALA A 69 -13.31 -35.80 -51.94
N VAL A 70 -11.97 -35.78 -52.09
CA VAL A 70 -11.10 -35.28 -51.05
C VAL A 70 -11.41 -33.79 -51.01
N ASP A 71 -12.31 -33.45 -50.10
CA ASP A 71 -12.84 -32.13 -49.91
C ASP A 71 -11.74 -31.28 -49.27
N ASN A 72 -10.93 -30.67 -50.14
CA ASN A 72 -9.84 -29.78 -49.73
C ASN A 72 -10.34 -28.51 -49.02
N GLY A 73 -11.65 -28.25 -48.95
CA GLY A 73 -12.20 -27.07 -48.30
C GLY A 73 -11.93 -27.02 -46.80
N LEU A 74 -11.97 -28.17 -46.11
CA LEU A 74 -11.61 -28.23 -44.69
C LEU A 74 -10.11 -27.95 -44.49
N ALA A 75 -9.26 -28.52 -45.34
CA ALA A 75 -7.82 -28.29 -45.29
C ALA A 75 -7.48 -26.81 -45.54
N ASP A 76 -8.19 -26.16 -46.47
CA ASP A 76 -8.04 -24.74 -46.78
C ASP A 76 -8.41 -23.84 -45.59
N VAL A 77 -9.54 -24.11 -44.92
CA VAL A 77 -9.95 -23.41 -43.70
C VAL A 77 -8.94 -23.65 -42.57
N CYS A 78 -8.48 -24.89 -42.36
CA CYS A 78 -7.50 -25.21 -41.34
C CYS A 78 -6.14 -24.53 -41.58
N VAL A 79 -5.69 -24.38 -42.82
CA VAL A 79 -4.41 -23.74 -43.13
C VAL A 79 -4.47 -22.23 -42.94
N HIS A 80 -5.59 -21.59 -43.29
CA HIS A 80 -5.69 -20.13 -43.31
C HIS A 80 -6.30 -19.54 -42.02
N VAL A 81 -7.27 -20.21 -41.41
CA VAL A 81 -8.04 -19.67 -40.28
C VAL A 81 -7.47 -20.11 -38.93
N LEU A 82 -7.04 -21.36 -38.80
CA LEU A 82 -6.49 -21.91 -37.56
C LEU A 82 -5.32 -21.07 -37.01
N PRO A 83 -4.34 -20.62 -37.83
CA PRO A 83 -3.26 -19.75 -37.35
C PRO A 83 -3.74 -18.40 -36.81
N ILE A 84 -4.84 -17.86 -37.35
CA ILE A 84 -5.41 -16.60 -36.87
C ILE A 84 -6.09 -16.82 -35.52
N TRP A 85 -6.90 -17.88 -35.35
CA TRP A 85 -7.45 -18.22 -34.04
C TRP A 85 -6.34 -18.44 -33.01
N THR A 86 -5.27 -19.17 -33.37
CA THR A 86 -4.12 -19.37 -32.48
C THR A 86 -3.50 -18.03 -32.08
N ARG A 87 -3.26 -17.11 -33.02
CA ARG A 87 -2.70 -15.79 -32.71
C ARG A 87 -3.63 -14.92 -31.86
N GLN A 88 -4.93 -14.98 -32.09
CA GLN A 88 -5.92 -14.24 -31.30
C GLN A 88 -6.05 -14.80 -29.87
N ILE A 89 -6.03 -16.14 -29.70
CA ILE A 89 -5.98 -16.78 -28.37
C ILE A 89 -4.68 -16.41 -27.66
N GLU A 90 -3.54 -16.44 -28.34
CA GLU A 90 -2.25 -16.09 -27.77
C GLU A 90 -2.21 -14.61 -27.35
N ALA A 91 -2.75 -13.71 -28.16
CA ALA A 91 -2.88 -12.29 -27.81
C ALA A 91 -3.79 -12.08 -26.61
N ALA A 92 -4.93 -12.78 -26.53
CA ALA A 92 -5.82 -12.74 -25.36
C ALA A 92 -5.11 -13.25 -24.09
N ARG A 93 -4.29 -14.31 -24.21
CA ARG A 93 -3.45 -14.82 -23.11
C ARG A 93 -2.43 -13.78 -22.68
N GLU A 94 -1.69 -13.19 -23.61
CA GLU A 94 -0.64 -12.19 -23.37
C GLU A 94 -1.20 -10.93 -22.71
N ILE A 95 -2.34 -10.43 -23.19
CA ILE A 95 -3.06 -9.29 -22.60
C ILE A 95 -3.48 -9.62 -21.17
N SER A 96 -4.04 -10.80 -20.92
CA SER A 96 -4.43 -11.23 -19.58
C SER A 96 -3.22 -11.30 -18.63
N GLU A 97 -2.16 -12.00 -19.02
CA GLU A 97 -0.95 -12.19 -18.21
C GLU A 97 -0.29 -10.85 -17.87
N THR A 98 -0.11 -9.98 -18.87
CA THR A 98 0.51 -8.66 -18.68
C THR A 98 -0.37 -7.74 -17.81
N SER A 99 -1.69 -7.81 -17.96
CA SER A 99 -2.61 -6.96 -17.19
C SER A 99 -2.72 -7.41 -15.75
N ILE A 100 -2.70 -8.72 -15.48
CA ILE A 100 -2.67 -9.29 -14.12
C ILE A 100 -1.39 -8.87 -13.39
N LEU A 101 -0.23 -8.95 -14.05
CA LEU A 101 1.04 -8.49 -13.45
C LEU A 101 1.01 -7.01 -13.06
N LYS A 102 0.54 -6.15 -13.99
CA LYS A 102 0.37 -4.70 -13.73
C LYS A 102 -0.64 -4.44 -12.61
N LEU A 103 -1.72 -5.21 -12.56
CA LEU A 103 -2.75 -5.09 -11.52
C LEU A 103 -2.19 -5.46 -10.14
N SER A 104 -1.41 -6.55 -10.04
CA SER A 104 -0.74 -6.96 -8.80
C SER A 104 0.27 -5.92 -8.30
N GLU A 105 1.07 -5.34 -9.20
CA GLU A 105 2.00 -4.26 -8.86
C GLU A 105 1.24 -3.05 -8.26
N ARG A 106 0.17 -2.61 -8.94
CA ARG A 106 -0.68 -1.50 -8.47
C ARG A 106 -1.37 -1.79 -7.14
N PHE A 107 -1.90 -2.99 -6.94
CA PHE A 107 -2.50 -3.37 -5.65
C PHE A 107 -1.48 -3.37 -4.52
N SER A 108 -0.23 -3.78 -4.78
CA SER A 108 0.84 -3.71 -3.78
C SER A 108 1.12 -2.27 -3.37
N THR A 109 1.23 -1.35 -4.34
CA THR A 109 1.41 0.08 -4.07
C THR A 109 0.22 0.66 -3.31
N LEU A 110 -1.01 0.37 -3.75
CA LEU A 110 -2.23 0.82 -3.09
C LEU A 110 -2.35 0.32 -1.64
N SER A 111 -2.03 -0.96 -1.39
CA SER A 111 -2.07 -1.55 -0.06
C SER A 111 -1.04 -0.90 0.88
N SER A 112 0.13 -0.52 0.35
CA SER A 112 1.14 0.23 1.09
C SER A 112 0.60 1.62 1.45
N ASP A 113 0.08 2.36 0.48
CA ASP A 113 -0.39 3.73 0.67
C ASP A 113 -1.60 3.83 1.62
N ILE A 114 -2.54 2.88 1.53
CA ILE A 114 -3.69 2.80 2.44
C ILE A 114 -3.24 2.48 3.87
N SER A 115 -2.28 1.58 4.05
CA SER A 115 -1.73 1.25 5.38
C SER A 115 -1.12 2.47 6.06
N HIS A 116 -0.60 3.43 5.29
CA HIS A 116 -0.11 4.71 5.79
C HIS A 116 -1.21 5.77 6.01
N SER A 117 -2.37 5.68 5.31
CA SER A 117 -3.38 6.76 5.25
C SER A 117 -4.60 6.63 6.19
N VAL A 118 -4.88 5.44 6.75
CA VAL A 118 -6.15 5.08 7.45
C VAL A 118 -6.45 5.86 8.76
N SER A 119 -5.63 6.82 9.19
CA SER A 119 -5.84 7.58 10.43
C SER A 119 -6.35 9.03 10.25
N SER A 120 -6.73 9.45 9.04
CA SER A 120 -6.60 10.87 8.64
C SER A 120 -7.83 11.78 8.70
N GLN A 121 -9.07 11.28 8.77
CA GLN A 121 -10.25 12.16 8.67
C GLN A 121 -10.53 13.03 9.92
N GLY A 122 -9.90 12.74 11.05
CA GLY A 122 -9.93 13.61 12.24
C GLY A 122 -8.71 14.53 12.40
N ALA A 123 -7.70 14.42 11.52
CA ALA A 123 -6.39 15.03 11.75
C ALA A 123 -6.35 16.56 11.50
N GLN A 124 -7.11 17.07 10.53
CA GLN A 124 -7.13 18.50 10.20
C GLN A 124 -7.78 19.34 11.30
N ASP A 125 -8.96 18.95 11.77
CA ASP A 125 -9.66 19.64 12.85
C ASP A 125 -8.89 19.52 14.17
N ALA A 126 -8.33 18.34 14.45
CA ALA A 126 -7.46 18.14 15.62
C ALA A 126 -6.20 19.01 15.53
N SER A 127 -5.59 19.16 14.36
CA SER A 127 -4.42 20.01 14.17
C SER A 127 -4.72 21.48 14.39
N LYS A 128 -5.88 21.98 13.91
CA LYS A 128 -6.29 23.37 14.12
C LYS A 128 -6.61 23.63 15.59
N GLN A 129 -7.35 22.73 16.23
CA GLN A 129 -7.62 22.80 17.67
C GLN A 129 -6.34 22.76 18.51
N LEU A 130 -5.36 21.96 18.10
CA LEU A 130 -4.07 21.89 18.79
C LEU A 130 -3.32 23.22 18.72
N VAL A 131 -3.31 23.89 17.56
CA VAL A 131 -2.68 25.21 17.39
C VAL A 131 -3.36 26.26 18.28
N ASP A 132 -4.69 26.30 18.30
CA ASP A 132 -5.44 27.22 19.16
C ASP A 132 -5.15 26.95 20.65
N LEU A 133 -5.14 25.68 21.06
CA LEU A 133 -4.85 25.27 22.44
C LEU A 133 -3.41 25.62 22.84
N LEU A 134 -2.48 25.58 21.89
CA LEU A 134 -1.10 26.03 22.06
C LEU A 134 -0.99 27.53 22.32
N GLU A 135 -1.73 28.34 21.56
CA GLU A 135 -1.73 29.79 21.73
C GLU A 135 -2.32 30.19 23.09
N VAL A 136 -3.39 29.52 23.51
CA VAL A 136 -3.97 29.68 24.86
C VAL A 136 -2.96 29.25 25.93
N GLY A 137 -2.38 28.06 25.79
CA GLY A 137 -1.40 27.54 26.75
C GLY A 137 -0.16 28.44 26.89
N GLN A 138 0.33 29.01 25.78
CA GLN A 138 1.43 29.97 25.80
C GLN A 138 1.05 31.24 26.55
N ARG A 139 -0.16 31.77 26.32
CA ARG A 139 -0.66 32.96 27.02
C ARG A 139 -0.78 32.70 28.53
N ASP A 140 -1.32 31.55 28.91
CA ASP A 140 -1.49 31.16 30.31
C ASP A 140 -0.14 30.98 31.02
N LEU A 141 0.81 30.26 30.41
CA LEU A 141 2.15 30.09 30.99
C LEU A 141 2.89 31.42 31.15
N ASN A 142 2.79 32.32 30.17
CA ASN A 142 3.38 33.64 30.28
C ASN A 142 2.71 34.48 31.38
N SER A 143 1.39 34.33 31.57
CA SER A 143 0.67 35.00 32.65
C SER A 143 1.14 34.54 34.03
N ILE A 144 1.50 33.27 34.20
CA ILE A 144 2.04 32.71 35.45
C ILE A 144 3.40 33.35 35.77
N VAL A 145 4.29 33.49 34.79
CA VAL A 145 5.59 34.16 34.97
C VAL A 145 5.40 35.61 35.41
N VAL A 146 4.46 36.33 34.80
CA VAL A 146 4.13 37.71 35.19
C VAL A 146 3.59 37.77 36.62
N ALA A 147 2.70 36.85 37.01
CA ALA A 147 2.16 36.78 38.37
C ALA A 147 3.26 36.49 39.41
N LEU A 148 4.21 35.60 39.10
CA LEU A 148 5.36 35.31 39.97
C LEU A 148 6.26 36.53 40.15
N ARG A 149 6.57 37.26 39.07
CA ARG A 149 7.34 38.52 39.16
C ARG A 149 6.63 39.57 40.02
N ALA A 150 5.31 39.70 39.87
CA ALA A 150 4.51 40.61 40.69
C ALA A 150 4.53 40.20 42.18
N ALA A 151 4.42 38.92 42.48
CA ALA A 151 4.50 38.40 43.85
C ALA A 151 5.86 38.71 44.49
N LEU A 152 6.96 38.60 43.75
CA LEU A 152 8.29 38.96 44.24
C LEU A 152 8.44 40.45 44.52
N SER A 153 7.91 41.30 43.63
CA SER A 153 7.90 42.75 43.86
C SER A 153 7.08 43.13 45.10
N ASN A 154 5.94 42.47 45.33
CA ASN A 154 5.14 42.69 46.54
C ASN A 154 5.90 42.27 47.80
N LYS A 155 6.58 41.13 47.78
CA LYS A 155 7.42 40.65 48.89
C LYS A 155 8.57 41.61 49.21
N GLU A 156 9.20 42.21 48.20
CA GLU A 156 10.21 43.26 48.42
C GLU A 156 9.62 44.50 49.13
N ASN A 157 8.38 44.87 48.82
CA ASN A 157 7.70 45.98 49.49
C ASN A 157 7.34 45.64 50.94
N GLU A 158 6.84 44.44 51.21
CA GLU A 158 6.61 43.95 52.59
C GLU A 158 7.91 43.97 53.42
N LEU A 159 9.03 43.57 52.81
CA LEU A 159 10.35 43.64 53.44
C LEU A 159 10.75 45.06 53.84
N LYS A 160 10.42 46.06 53.01
CA LYS A 160 10.65 47.48 53.34
C LYS A 160 9.81 47.92 54.53
N GLU A 161 8.55 47.50 54.62
CA GLU A 161 7.69 47.81 55.78
C GLU A 161 8.22 47.17 57.07
N VAL A 162 8.67 45.92 57.01
CA VAL A 162 9.32 45.25 58.16
C VAL A 162 10.58 45.99 58.61
N LEU A 163 11.38 46.51 57.67
CA LEU A 163 12.56 47.32 57.99
C LEU A 163 12.19 48.65 58.64
N GLN A 164 11.09 49.30 58.24
CA GLN A 164 10.59 50.50 58.91
C GLN A 164 10.21 50.21 60.37
N LEU A 165 9.70 49.01 60.65
CA LEU A 165 9.38 48.57 62.02
C LEU A 165 10.60 48.60 62.96
N SER A 166 11.80 48.31 62.42
CA SER A 166 13.06 48.40 63.17
C SER A 166 13.37 49.83 63.64
N GLY A 167 12.94 50.85 62.88
CA GLY A 167 13.12 52.25 63.28
C GLY A 167 12.19 52.63 64.43
N PHE A 168 10.94 52.15 64.42
CA PHE A 168 10.00 52.38 65.51
C PHE A 168 10.41 51.69 66.81
N THR A 169 10.96 50.47 66.73
CA THR A 169 11.46 49.76 67.92
C THR A 169 12.68 50.44 68.52
N GLU A 170 13.57 51.02 67.71
CA GLU A 170 14.71 51.80 68.21
C GLU A 170 14.25 53.06 68.96
N GLN A 171 13.21 53.74 68.48
CA GLN A 171 12.58 54.86 69.19
C GLN A 171 11.96 54.41 70.52
N LEU A 172 11.25 53.27 70.53
CA LEU A 172 10.68 52.71 71.77
C LEU A 172 11.77 52.34 72.78
N GLN A 173 12.92 51.83 72.33
CA GLN A 173 14.08 51.55 73.18
C GLN A 173 14.57 52.82 73.88
N GLN A 174 14.68 53.94 73.15
CA GLN A 174 15.07 55.23 73.71
C GLN A 174 14.04 55.76 74.72
N MET A 175 12.75 55.64 74.41
CA MET A 175 11.68 56.03 75.34
C MET A 175 11.72 55.20 76.63
N ALA A 176 11.92 53.89 76.52
CA ALA A 176 12.02 53.00 77.68
C ALA A 176 13.23 53.33 78.58
N LYS A 177 14.38 53.65 77.96
CA LYS A 177 15.56 54.14 78.67
C LYS A 177 15.28 55.47 79.38
N PHE A 178 14.66 56.41 78.69
CA PHE A 178 14.29 57.71 79.26
C PHE A 178 13.33 57.59 80.45
N VAL A 179 12.34 56.69 80.39
CA VAL A 179 11.46 56.36 81.52
C VAL A 179 12.26 55.82 82.71
N GLY A 180 13.24 54.94 82.46
CA GLY A 180 14.16 54.44 83.50
C GLY A 180 15.00 55.54 84.14
N ASP A 181 15.52 56.47 83.33
CA ASP A 181 16.31 57.61 83.81
C ASP A 181 15.45 58.57 84.67
N ILE A 182 14.23 58.90 84.23
CA ILE A 182 13.28 59.71 85.01
C ILE A 182 12.91 59.00 86.32
N ALA A 183 12.63 57.71 86.27
CA ALA A 183 12.31 56.92 87.46
C ALA A 183 13.45 56.93 88.48
N SER A 184 14.70 56.81 88.02
CA SER A 184 15.89 56.86 88.88
C SER A 184 16.07 58.25 89.53
N GLN A 185 15.92 59.33 88.75
CA GLN A 185 15.98 60.70 89.27
C GLN A 185 14.85 60.98 90.28
N THR A 186 13.63 60.56 89.98
CA THR A 186 12.47 60.74 90.86
C THR A 186 12.62 59.94 92.16
N ASN A 187 13.20 58.74 92.07
CA ASN A 187 13.53 57.93 93.24
C ASN A 187 14.58 58.61 94.15
N LEU A 188 15.60 59.26 93.57
CA LEU A 188 16.58 60.05 94.32
C LEU A 188 15.96 61.31 94.97
N LEU A 189 15.08 62.01 94.25
CA LEU A 189 14.32 63.15 94.78
C LEU A 189 13.43 62.72 95.96
N ALA A 190 12.71 61.61 95.81
CA ALA A 190 11.86 61.05 96.86
C ALA A 190 12.66 60.62 98.09
N LEU A 191 13.86 60.04 97.89
CA LEU A 191 14.76 59.70 98.99
C LEU A 191 15.22 60.95 99.76
N ASN A 192 15.62 62.00 99.05
CA ASN A 192 16.01 63.27 99.69
C ASN A 192 14.83 63.89 100.47
N ALA A 193 13.62 63.84 99.91
CA ALA A 193 12.41 64.30 100.59
C ALA A 193 12.08 63.48 101.84
N ALA A 194 12.24 62.16 101.81
CA ALA A 194 12.05 61.29 102.96
C ALA A 194 13.07 61.58 104.09
N ILE A 195 14.33 61.84 103.72
CA ILE A 195 15.38 62.24 104.68
C ILE A 195 15.01 63.57 105.36
N GLU A 196 14.59 64.58 104.59
CA GLU A 196 14.25 65.88 105.15
C GLU A 196 12.95 65.84 105.98
N ALA A 197 11.98 65.02 105.57
CA ALA A 197 10.77 64.76 106.35
C ALA A 197 11.07 64.10 107.71
N ALA A 198 12.02 63.15 107.75
CA ALA A 198 12.50 62.55 109.01
C ALA A 198 13.23 63.59 109.89
N ARG A 199 13.98 64.51 109.27
CA ARG A 199 14.70 65.58 109.96
C ARG A 199 13.78 66.61 110.61
N ALA A 200 12.61 66.87 110.02
CA ALA A 200 11.58 67.77 110.55
C ALA A 200 10.75 67.15 111.70
N GLY A 201 10.96 65.87 112.05
CA GLY A 201 10.28 65.21 113.17
C GLY A 201 8.77 65.11 112.99
N GLU A 202 8.00 65.44 114.04
CA GLU A 202 6.52 65.36 114.04
C GLU A 202 5.87 66.24 112.95
N ALA A 203 6.47 67.39 112.61
CA ALA A 203 5.96 68.28 111.57
C ALA A 203 6.12 67.69 110.14
N GLY A 204 7.03 66.74 109.94
CA GLY A 204 7.33 66.11 108.65
C GLY A 204 6.56 64.83 108.35
N ARG A 205 5.75 64.31 109.29
CA ARG A 205 5.10 62.98 109.17
C ARG A 205 4.25 62.81 107.91
N GLY A 206 3.49 63.83 107.52
CA GLY A 206 2.70 63.80 106.29
C GLY A 206 3.54 63.77 105.02
N PHE A 207 4.66 64.51 105.00
CA PHE A 207 5.60 64.52 103.87
C PHE A 207 6.36 63.20 103.75
N ALA A 208 6.67 62.53 104.86
CA ALA A 208 7.32 61.22 104.85
C ALA A 208 6.48 60.17 104.12
N VAL A 209 5.16 60.13 104.36
CA VAL A 209 4.24 59.20 103.69
C VAL A 209 4.18 59.47 102.18
N VAL A 210 4.12 60.74 101.77
CA VAL A 210 4.13 61.11 100.34
C VAL A 210 5.46 60.73 99.69
N ALA A 211 6.59 61.01 100.35
CA ALA A 211 7.91 60.67 99.83
C ALA A 211 8.08 59.15 99.63
N ASP A 212 7.61 58.32 100.58
CA ASP A 212 7.63 56.86 100.43
C ASP A 212 6.77 56.36 99.27
N GLU A 213 5.57 56.94 99.06
CA GLU A 213 4.71 56.58 97.94
C GLU A 213 5.32 57.00 96.58
N VAL A 214 5.90 58.20 96.50
CA VAL A 214 6.63 58.65 95.30
C VAL A 214 7.83 57.75 95.02
N ARG A 215 8.57 57.32 96.06
CA ARG A 215 9.69 56.39 95.93
C ARG A 215 9.23 55.04 95.37
N LYS A 216 8.13 54.50 95.88
CA LYS A 216 7.52 53.25 95.41
C LYS A 216 7.06 53.36 93.94
N LEU A 217 6.34 54.43 93.58
CA LEU A 217 5.91 54.71 92.20
C LEU A 217 7.09 54.84 91.24
N SER A 218 8.16 55.50 91.68
CA SER A 218 9.40 55.66 90.90
C SER A 218 10.08 54.31 90.68
N SER A 219 10.21 53.48 91.72
CA SER A 219 10.77 52.14 91.59
C SER A 219 9.93 51.26 90.65
N MET A 220 8.60 51.31 90.75
CA MET A 220 7.70 50.59 89.84
C MET A 220 7.82 51.08 88.39
N SER A 221 8.00 52.39 88.18
CA SER A 221 8.20 52.98 86.85
C SER A 221 9.53 52.53 86.24
N GLY A 222 10.60 52.47 87.03
CA GLY A 222 11.91 51.96 86.59
C GLY A 222 11.87 50.47 86.21
N GLU A 223 11.22 49.65 87.03
CA GLU A 223 10.98 48.22 86.73
C GLU A 223 10.17 48.05 85.43
N THR A 224 9.15 48.89 85.23
CA THR A 224 8.33 48.88 84.01
C THR A 224 9.15 49.28 82.78
N GLY A 225 9.96 50.34 82.87
CA GLY A 225 10.88 50.75 81.80
C GLY A 225 11.89 49.66 81.42
N ARG A 226 12.40 48.91 82.41
CA ARG A 226 13.27 47.75 82.19
C ARG A 226 12.56 46.64 81.40
N LYS A 227 11.34 46.28 81.81
CA LYS A 227 10.52 45.28 81.10
C LYS A 227 10.16 45.70 79.67
N ILE A 228 9.87 46.98 79.45
CA ILE A 228 9.67 47.52 78.09
C ILE A 228 10.95 47.33 77.28
N SER A 229 12.12 47.71 77.82
CA SER A 229 13.40 47.56 77.11
C SER A 229 13.72 46.09 76.75
N GLU A 230 13.47 45.15 77.65
CA GLU A 230 13.63 43.71 77.38
C GLU A 230 12.68 43.22 76.27
N THR A 231 11.44 43.69 76.28
CA THR A 231 10.44 43.35 75.26
C THR A 231 10.85 43.91 73.90
N VAL A 232 11.27 45.17 73.83
CA VAL A 232 11.74 45.83 72.60
C VAL A 232 12.99 45.12 72.03
N ASN A 233 13.93 44.72 72.89
CA ASN A 233 15.09 43.92 72.47
C ASN A 233 14.66 42.59 71.83
N THR A 234 13.67 41.92 72.41
CA THR A 234 13.12 40.66 71.88
C THR A 234 12.46 40.88 70.52
N VAL A 235 11.69 41.97 70.36
CA VAL A 235 11.07 42.34 69.09
C VAL A 235 12.13 42.68 68.04
N ASN A 236 13.18 43.43 68.38
CA ASN A 236 14.30 43.73 67.48
C ASN A 236 15.00 42.47 67.00
N ALA A 237 15.26 41.50 67.89
CA ALA A 237 15.85 40.22 67.51
C ALA A 237 14.94 39.42 66.57
N ALA A 238 13.63 39.47 66.78
CA ALA A 238 12.66 38.84 65.89
C ALA A 238 12.62 39.51 64.50
N ILE A 239 12.62 40.85 64.44
CA ILE A 239 12.69 41.61 63.18
C ILE A 239 13.97 41.25 62.41
N ALA A 240 15.13 41.27 63.07
CA ALA A 240 16.41 40.93 62.46
C ALA A 240 16.40 39.52 61.85
N ARG A 241 15.84 38.55 62.58
CA ARG A 241 15.68 37.17 62.09
C ARG A 241 14.75 37.09 60.87
N THR A 242 13.62 37.79 60.90
CA THR A 242 12.67 37.85 59.77
C THR A 242 13.32 38.45 58.54
N VAL A 243 14.07 39.54 58.68
CA VAL A 243 14.81 40.18 57.57
C VAL A 243 15.84 39.21 56.97
N GLN A 244 16.61 38.51 57.82
CA GLN A 244 17.59 37.54 57.34
C GLN A 244 16.94 36.38 56.58
N MET A 245 15.87 35.78 57.11
CA MET A 245 15.15 34.69 56.44
C MET A 245 14.54 35.17 55.12
N SER A 246 13.95 36.36 55.09
CA SER A 246 13.32 36.88 53.88
C SER A 246 14.34 37.21 52.78
N ARG A 247 15.55 37.69 53.14
CA ARG A 247 16.66 37.84 52.17
C ARG A 247 17.09 36.50 51.57
N HIS A 248 17.23 35.47 52.41
CA HIS A 248 17.59 34.13 51.92
C HIS A 248 16.52 33.56 50.97
N HIS A 249 15.24 33.73 51.32
CA HIS A 249 14.15 33.34 50.44
C HIS A 249 14.12 34.17 49.15
N ALA A 250 14.43 35.47 49.18
CA ALA A 250 14.46 36.28 47.97
C ALA A 250 15.50 35.78 46.96
N GLU A 251 16.70 35.40 47.42
CA GLU A 251 17.72 34.78 46.56
C GLU A 251 17.20 33.47 45.95
N GLN A 252 16.60 32.60 46.76
CA GLN A 252 16.03 31.33 46.28
C GLN A 252 14.87 31.53 45.30
N ASP A 253 14.01 32.52 45.56
CA ASP A 253 12.88 32.84 44.72
C ASP A 253 13.33 33.37 43.34
N THR A 254 14.39 34.19 43.29
CA THR A 254 14.96 34.65 42.00
C THR A 254 15.51 33.52 41.15
N LEU A 255 16.17 32.53 41.78
CA LEU A 255 16.64 31.33 41.09
C LEU A 255 15.46 30.49 40.58
N THR A 256 14.44 30.32 41.41
CA THR A 256 13.23 29.54 41.08
C THR A 256 12.44 30.20 39.94
N LEU A 257 12.38 31.54 39.92
CA LEU A 257 11.77 32.29 38.81
C LEU A 257 12.55 32.07 37.51
N ALA A 258 13.88 32.19 37.54
CA ALA A 258 14.71 31.98 36.35
C ALA A 258 14.57 30.56 35.79
N ASP A 259 14.51 29.55 36.66
CA ASP A 259 14.26 28.16 36.25
C ASP A 259 12.85 27.97 35.69
N SER A 260 11.84 28.63 36.29
CA SER A 260 10.46 28.57 35.80
C SER A 260 10.34 29.18 34.40
N GLU A 261 10.98 30.33 34.16
CA GLU A 261 11.03 30.97 32.84
C GLU A 261 11.68 30.07 31.78
N ARG A 262 12.78 29.39 32.16
CA ARG A 262 13.46 28.43 31.30
C ARG A 262 12.56 27.24 30.97
N VAL A 263 11.90 26.65 31.97
CA VAL A 263 10.99 25.51 31.80
C VAL A 263 9.80 25.90 30.93
N VAL A 264 9.17 27.05 31.17
CA VAL A 264 8.07 27.58 30.34
C VAL A 264 8.51 27.72 28.89
N SER A 265 9.69 28.29 28.65
CA SER A 265 10.24 28.45 27.29
C SER A 265 10.49 27.09 26.60
N GLN A 266 11.01 26.11 27.32
CA GLN A 266 11.22 24.74 26.82
C GLN A 266 9.89 24.04 26.48
N VAL A 267 8.88 24.19 27.34
CA VAL A 267 7.55 23.62 27.10
C VAL A 267 6.93 24.23 25.85
N ILE A 268 6.94 25.56 25.71
CA ILE A 268 6.41 26.24 24.52
C ILE A 268 7.11 25.75 23.25
N GLU A 269 8.44 25.63 23.25
CA GLU A 269 9.17 25.17 22.07
C GLU A 269 8.89 23.70 21.73
N HIS A 270 8.79 22.84 22.75
CA HIS A 270 8.43 21.42 22.55
C HIS A 270 7.02 21.25 21.99
N PHE A 271 6.05 22.01 22.51
CA PHE A 271 4.69 22.01 21.98
C PHE A 271 4.66 22.53 20.54
N ARG A 272 5.38 23.62 20.25
CA ARG A 272 5.49 24.18 18.89
C ARG A 272 6.03 23.16 17.89
N GLY A 273 7.11 22.45 18.26
CA GLY A 273 7.67 21.38 17.42
C GLY A 273 6.70 20.22 17.19
N THR A 274 5.95 19.84 18.23
CA THR A 274 4.94 18.77 18.15
C THR A 274 3.79 19.18 17.23
N ALA A 275 3.28 20.41 17.35
CA ALA A 275 2.22 20.91 16.48
C ALA A 275 2.67 21.01 15.02
N GLN A 276 3.89 21.48 14.76
CA GLN A 276 4.45 21.50 13.40
C GLN A 276 4.55 20.10 12.80
N SER A 277 4.95 19.11 13.61
CA SER A 277 5.03 17.70 13.17
C SER A 277 3.65 17.15 12.83
N ILE A 278 2.62 17.45 13.62
CA ILE A 278 1.24 17.03 13.37
C ILE A 278 0.67 17.69 12.11
N VAL A 279 0.89 19.00 11.92
CA VAL A 279 0.48 19.72 10.69
C VAL A 279 1.17 19.10 9.47
N GLY A 280 2.48 18.84 9.55
CA GLY A 280 3.25 18.21 8.47
C GLY A 280 2.71 16.82 8.12
N ASN A 281 2.55 15.96 9.12
CA ASN A 281 1.98 14.62 8.93
C ASN A 281 0.57 14.67 8.34
N SER A 282 -0.26 15.63 8.76
CA SER A 282 -1.60 15.80 8.19
C SER A 282 -1.57 16.20 6.71
N HIS A 283 -0.58 16.99 6.29
CA HIS A 283 -0.41 17.35 4.89
C HIS A 283 0.05 16.15 4.04
N ASP A 284 1.04 15.40 4.54
CA ASP A 284 1.54 14.20 3.88
C ASP A 284 0.42 13.15 3.70
N LEU A 285 -0.41 12.96 4.73
CA LEU A 285 -1.58 12.09 4.67
C LEU A 285 -2.61 12.53 3.62
N GLN A 286 -2.84 13.84 3.47
CA GLN A 286 -3.75 14.36 2.45
C GLN A 286 -3.23 14.08 1.04
N GLN A 287 -1.93 14.24 0.83
CA GLN A 287 -1.28 13.93 -0.43
C GLN A 287 -1.35 12.43 -0.75
N GLN A 288 -1.11 11.58 0.25
CA GLN A 288 -1.23 10.12 0.10
C GLN A 288 -2.67 9.69 -0.25
N ASN A 289 -3.68 10.24 0.42
CA ASN A 289 -5.08 9.98 0.08
C ASN A 289 -5.43 10.38 -1.37
N ALA A 290 -4.90 11.50 -1.85
CA ALA A 290 -5.09 11.92 -3.24
C ALA A 290 -4.43 10.93 -4.23
N ASN A 291 -3.23 10.43 -3.90
CA ASN A 291 -2.53 9.42 -4.71
C ASN A 291 -3.30 8.09 -4.73
N VAL A 292 -3.81 7.63 -3.58
CA VAL A 292 -4.67 6.44 -3.45
C VAL A 292 -5.90 6.55 -4.36
N ALA A 293 -6.59 7.68 -4.34
CA ALA A 293 -7.73 7.92 -5.22
C ALA A 293 -7.36 7.83 -6.71
N GLY A 294 -6.19 8.36 -7.08
CA GLY A 294 -5.65 8.26 -8.43
C GLY A 294 -5.30 6.83 -8.85
N GLU A 295 -4.69 6.04 -7.97
CA GLU A 295 -4.37 4.63 -8.24
C GLU A 295 -5.64 3.78 -8.37
N ILE A 296 -6.67 4.02 -7.56
CA ILE A 296 -7.98 3.35 -7.70
C ILE A 296 -8.57 3.63 -9.08
N ALA A 297 -8.53 4.87 -9.56
CA ALA A 297 -9.02 5.21 -10.90
C ALA A 297 -8.24 4.47 -12.00
N GLN A 298 -6.93 4.33 -11.85
CA GLN A 298 -6.11 3.59 -12.81
C GLN A 298 -6.34 2.06 -12.75
N VAL A 299 -6.60 1.50 -11.57
CA VAL A 299 -7.01 0.09 -11.42
C VAL A 299 -8.32 -0.18 -12.14
N LEU A 300 -9.30 0.73 -12.06
CA LEU A 300 -10.57 0.61 -12.79
C LEU A 300 -10.35 0.59 -14.31
N VAL A 301 -9.45 1.41 -14.84
CA VAL A 301 -9.06 1.38 -16.27
C VAL A 301 -8.36 0.08 -16.60
N ALA A 302 -7.43 -0.37 -15.76
CA ALA A 302 -6.67 -1.59 -15.98
C ALA A 302 -7.60 -2.82 -16.12
N LEU A 303 -8.69 -2.89 -15.34
CA LEU A 303 -9.69 -3.97 -15.39
C LEU A 303 -10.43 -4.12 -16.72
N GLN A 304 -10.40 -3.12 -17.61
CA GLN A 304 -11.02 -3.19 -18.94
C GLN A 304 -10.42 -4.29 -19.83
N PHE A 305 -9.23 -4.81 -19.52
CA PHE A 305 -8.65 -5.96 -20.23
C PHE A 305 -9.57 -7.18 -20.22
N GLN A 306 -10.36 -7.36 -19.15
CA GLN A 306 -11.30 -8.48 -19.04
C GLN A 306 -12.33 -8.44 -20.17
N ASP A 307 -12.87 -7.26 -20.48
CA ASP A 307 -13.83 -7.09 -21.57
C ASP A 307 -13.18 -7.39 -22.93
N ARG A 308 -11.96 -6.89 -23.15
CA ARG A 308 -11.19 -7.17 -24.39
C ARG A 308 -10.91 -8.66 -24.58
N VAL A 309 -10.47 -9.35 -23.52
CA VAL A 309 -10.24 -10.81 -23.53
C VAL A 309 -11.54 -11.56 -23.80
N SER A 310 -12.62 -11.17 -23.13
CA SER A 310 -13.95 -11.75 -23.34
C SER A 310 -14.40 -11.61 -24.80
N GLN A 311 -14.31 -10.42 -25.40
CA GLN A 311 -14.69 -10.18 -26.79
C GLN A 311 -13.87 -11.03 -27.79
N MET A 312 -12.55 -11.16 -27.58
CA MET A 312 -11.70 -12.02 -28.43
C MET A 312 -12.12 -13.49 -28.32
N LEU A 313 -12.30 -14.00 -27.10
CA LEU A 313 -12.65 -15.40 -26.89
C LEU A 313 -14.08 -15.72 -27.35
N THR A 314 -15.05 -14.83 -27.16
CA THR A 314 -16.42 -15.00 -27.66
C THR A 314 -16.45 -15.10 -29.18
N LEU A 315 -15.70 -14.25 -29.88
CA LEU A 315 -15.61 -14.30 -31.34
C LEU A 315 -15.02 -15.63 -31.81
N ILE A 316 -13.89 -16.06 -31.23
CA ILE A 316 -13.23 -17.31 -31.60
C ILE A 316 -14.11 -18.52 -31.28
N THR A 317 -14.76 -18.53 -30.11
CA THR A 317 -15.65 -19.63 -29.70
C THR A 317 -16.87 -19.73 -30.60
N GLY A 318 -17.48 -18.59 -30.96
CA GLY A 318 -18.60 -18.56 -31.90
C GLY A 318 -18.19 -19.07 -33.27
N ASP A 319 -16.98 -18.75 -33.70
CA ASP A 319 -16.46 -19.15 -35.00
C ASP A 319 -16.03 -20.63 -35.06
N LEU A 320 -15.42 -21.15 -33.99
CA LEU A 320 -15.21 -22.59 -33.78
C LEU A 320 -16.54 -23.35 -33.78
N GLY A 321 -17.59 -22.79 -33.18
CA GLY A 321 -18.94 -23.35 -33.21
C GLY A 321 -19.51 -23.45 -34.62
N LYS A 322 -19.30 -22.43 -35.47
CA LYS A 322 -19.67 -22.49 -36.90
C LYS A 322 -18.91 -23.60 -37.62
N LEU A 323 -17.62 -23.78 -37.33
CA LEU A 323 -16.80 -24.82 -37.97
C LEU A 323 -17.32 -26.21 -37.57
N GLN A 324 -17.59 -26.39 -36.27
CA GLN A 324 -18.16 -27.64 -35.75
C GLN A 324 -19.51 -27.97 -36.40
N GLN A 325 -20.40 -26.97 -36.53
CA GLN A 325 -21.70 -27.16 -37.18
C GLN A 325 -21.52 -27.57 -38.64
N GLN A 326 -20.70 -26.86 -39.42
CA GLN A 326 -20.48 -27.20 -40.82
C GLN A 326 -19.80 -28.56 -41.00
N LEU A 327 -18.92 -28.97 -40.07
CA LEU A 327 -18.34 -30.32 -40.04
C LEU A 327 -19.41 -31.39 -39.79
N GLY A 328 -20.34 -31.14 -38.87
CA GLY A 328 -21.47 -32.03 -38.59
C GLY A 328 -22.40 -32.20 -39.80
N GLU A 329 -22.83 -31.08 -40.40
CA GLU A 329 -23.67 -31.08 -41.61
C GLU A 329 -23.00 -31.81 -42.78
N ARG A 330 -21.68 -31.65 -42.93
CA ARG A 330 -20.88 -32.37 -43.93
C ARG A 330 -20.81 -33.87 -43.66
N GLN A 331 -20.60 -34.26 -42.41
CA GLN A 331 -20.55 -35.66 -42.02
C GLN A 331 -21.89 -36.35 -42.33
N GLU A 332 -23.01 -35.69 -42.01
CA GLU A 332 -24.36 -36.17 -42.33
C GLU A 332 -24.62 -36.22 -43.84
N ALA A 333 -24.23 -35.19 -44.59
CA ALA A 333 -24.38 -35.15 -46.04
C ALA A 333 -23.54 -36.24 -46.73
N SER A 334 -22.32 -36.49 -46.24
CA SER A 334 -21.46 -37.57 -46.75
C SER A 334 -22.05 -38.95 -46.49
N LEU A 335 -22.71 -39.17 -45.34
CA LEU A 335 -23.40 -40.42 -45.02
C LEU A 335 -24.68 -40.61 -45.86
N SER A 336 -25.34 -39.52 -46.23
CA SER A 336 -26.59 -39.51 -47.00
C SER A 336 -26.38 -39.49 -48.52
N GLY A 337 -25.13 -39.46 -49.00
CA GLY A 337 -24.78 -39.35 -50.42
C GLY A 337 -25.07 -37.97 -51.05
N GLY A 338 -25.27 -36.94 -50.22
CA GLY A 338 -25.54 -35.56 -50.65
C GLY A 338 -24.28 -34.82 -51.14
N ALA A 339 -24.49 -33.77 -51.93
CA ALA A 339 -23.38 -32.92 -52.42
C ALA A 339 -22.79 -32.07 -51.28
N LEU A 340 -21.46 -32.11 -51.12
CA LEU A 340 -20.73 -31.29 -50.16
C LEU A 340 -20.56 -29.86 -50.71
N MET A 341 -21.05 -28.83 -50.01
CA MET A 341 -20.81 -27.44 -50.39
C MET A 341 -19.35 -27.05 -50.11
N PRO A 342 -18.56 -26.48 -51.02
CA PRO A 342 -17.14 -26.22 -50.76
C PRO A 342 -16.94 -25.19 -49.63
N MET A 343 -16.13 -25.54 -48.60
CA MET A 343 -15.59 -24.57 -47.65
C MET A 343 -14.50 -23.73 -48.33
N ARG A 344 -14.51 -22.42 -48.12
CA ARG A 344 -13.50 -21.50 -48.66
C ARG A 344 -12.90 -20.67 -47.54
N GLY A 345 -11.60 -20.82 -47.31
CA GLY A 345 -10.85 -20.08 -46.29
C GLY A 345 -10.99 -18.57 -46.45
N ASP A 346 -10.92 -18.06 -47.69
CA ASP A 346 -11.02 -16.61 -47.94
C ASP A 346 -12.36 -15.99 -47.50
N GLN A 347 -13.48 -16.70 -47.76
CA GLN A 347 -14.80 -16.23 -47.33
C GLN A 347 -14.96 -16.28 -45.82
N TRP A 348 -14.35 -17.30 -45.20
CA TRP A 348 -14.31 -17.43 -43.76
C TRP A 348 -13.52 -16.29 -43.11
N LEU A 349 -12.33 -16.00 -43.64
CA LEU A 349 -11.49 -14.89 -43.19
C LEU A 349 -12.22 -13.56 -43.30
N GLN A 350 -12.91 -13.32 -44.41
CA GLN A 350 -13.69 -12.10 -44.60
C GLN A 350 -14.83 -11.98 -43.58
N ALA A 351 -15.57 -13.07 -43.33
CA ALA A 351 -16.63 -13.08 -42.31
C ALA A 351 -16.07 -12.84 -40.90
N LEU A 352 -14.91 -13.42 -40.60
CA LEU A 352 -14.22 -13.24 -39.33
C LEU A 352 -13.75 -11.79 -39.15
N ALA A 353 -13.24 -11.15 -40.22
CA ALA A 353 -12.83 -9.76 -40.22
C ALA A 353 -13.99 -8.78 -39.98
N THR A 354 -15.21 -9.11 -40.43
CA THR A 354 -16.41 -8.30 -40.16
C THR A 354 -16.90 -8.37 -38.71
N GLY A 355 -16.51 -9.42 -37.98
CA GLY A 355 -16.88 -9.60 -36.57
C GLY A 355 -15.93 -8.93 -35.58
N TYR A 356 -14.86 -8.30 -36.05
CA TYR A 356 -13.92 -7.60 -35.19
C TYR A 356 -14.45 -6.24 -34.75
N THR A 357 -14.28 -5.97 -33.46
CA THR A 357 -14.67 -4.72 -32.81
C THR A 357 -13.47 -3.91 -32.35
N MET A 358 -12.29 -4.55 -32.26
CA MET A 358 -11.08 -3.94 -31.69
C MET A 358 -9.94 -3.83 -32.73
N PRO A 359 -9.15 -2.72 -32.71
CA PRO A 359 -8.01 -2.53 -33.62
C PRO A 359 -6.96 -3.64 -33.57
N GLU A 360 -6.77 -4.25 -32.40
CA GLU A 360 -5.83 -5.34 -32.15
C GLU A 360 -6.22 -6.59 -32.95
N GLN A 361 -7.52 -6.90 -33.02
CA GLN A 361 -8.02 -8.07 -33.73
C GLN A 361 -7.77 -7.92 -35.25
N HIS A 362 -8.00 -6.73 -35.80
CA HIS A 362 -7.67 -6.42 -37.20
C HIS A 362 -6.17 -6.52 -37.48
N ALA A 363 -5.33 -6.06 -36.56
CA ALA A 363 -3.87 -6.12 -36.71
C ALA A 363 -3.35 -7.58 -36.70
N ILE A 364 -3.88 -8.42 -35.81
CA ILE A 364 -3.55 -9.85 -35.73
C ILE A 364 -3.99 -10.59 -37.00
N HIS A 365 -5.18 -10.27 -37.52
CA HIS A 365 -5.69 -10.80 -38.79
C HIS A 365 -4.78 -10.44 -39.97
N GLY A 366 -4.26 -9.21 -39.99
CA GLY A 366 -3.30 -8.74 -40.99
C GLY A 366 -1.87 -9.30 -40.83
N GLY A 367 -1.65 -10.23 -39.90
CA GLY A 367 -0.38 -10.92 -39.70
C GLY A 367 0.62 -10.24 -38.76
N LYS A 368 0.21 -9.18 -38.04
CA LYS A 368 1.06 -8.55 -37.02
C LYS A 368 1.02 -9.36 -35.73
N VAL A 369 2.16 -9.91 -35.32
CA VAL A 369 2.31 -10.74 -34.11
C VAL A 369 2.18 -9.91 -32.82
N HIS A 370 2.58 -8.63 -32.86
CA HIS A 370 2.40 -7.69 -31.77
C HIS A 370 1.74 -6.42 -32.28
N ALA A 371 0.41 -6.35 -32.18
CA ALA A 371 -0.26 -5.06 -32.29
C ALA A 371 0.10 -4.26 -31.04
N LYS A 372 0.96 -3.25 -31.19
CA LYS A 372 1.30 -2.33 -30.10
C LYS A 372 -0.03 -1.75 -29.60
N VAL A 373 -0.42 -2.08 -28.37
CA VAL A 373 -1.62 -1.54 -27.71
C VAL A 373 -1.38 -0.03 -27.59
N GLN A 374 -1.79 0.74 -28.59
CA GLN A 374 -1.79 2.19 -28.50
C GLN A 374 -2.85 2.55 -27.47
N ALA A 375 -2.42 3.13 -26.36
CA ALA A 375 -3.27 3.62 -25.29
C ALA A 375 -4.07 4.87 -25.70
N SER A 376 -4.28 5.11 -26.99
CA SER A 376 -4.89 6.31 -27.54
C SER A 376 -6.04 5.92 -28.46
N GLU A 377 -7.20 5.69 -27.84
CA GLU A 377 -8.54 6.11 -28.29
C GLU A 377 -9.56 5.34 -27.44
N ILE A 378 -9.68 5.78 -26.19
CA ILE A 378 -10.87 5.49 -25.38
C ILE A 378 -11.94 6.48 -25.84
N THR A 379 -12.70 6.11 -26.86
CA THR A 379 -13.98 6.76 -27.15
C THR A 379 -14.96 6.33 -26.09
N PHE A 380 -15.30 7.25 -25.17
CA PHE A 380 -16.46 7.11 -24.31
C PHE A 380 -17.72 7.06 -25.19
N PHE A 381 -18.51 6.00 -25.04
CA PHE A 381 -19.94 5.99 -25.33
C PHE A 381 -20.69 5.63 -24.06
#